data_AF-A0A964MBL0-F1
#
_entry.id   AF-A0A964MBL0-F1
#
_cell.length_a   1.000
_cell.length_b   1.000
_cell.length_c   1.000
_cell.angle_alpha   90.00
_cell.angle_beta   90.00
_cell.angle_gamma   90.00
#
_symmetry.space_group_name_H-M   'P 1'
#
loop_
_entity.id
_entity.type
_entity.pdbx_description
1 polymer ?
#
loop_
_entity_poly.entity_id
_entity_poly.type
_entity_poly.pdbx_seq_one_letter_code
_entity_poly.pdbx_strand_id
1 'polypeptide(L)'
;VVVSCAERERDWEFCVRDDGVGIEPAHFDRIFKIFQTLRPRDEVESTGIGLTIVKKTVELYGGAVRVESEPGRGAAFFFTVPKGLQPDPER
;
A
#
# COMPACT_ATOMS: atom_id res chain seq x y z
N VAL A 1 -9.74 0.56 -11.76
CA VAL A 1 -8.71 -0.19 -10.97
C VAL A 1 -8.06 -1.26 -11.83
N VAL A 2 -6.73 -1.32 -11.87
CA VAL A 2 -5.90 -2.30 -12.58
C VAL A 2 -4.96 -2.96 -11.59
N VAL A 3 -4.78 -4.28 -11.69
CA VAL A 3 -3.84 -5.05 -10.88
C VAL A 3 -2.80 -5.69 -11.80
N SER A 4 -1.52 -5.57 -11.47
CA SER A 4 -0.43 -6.19 -12.20
C SER A 4 0.60 -6.82 -11.27
N CYS A 5 1.41 -7.71 -11.82
CA CYS A 5 2.51 -8.39 -11.12
C CYS A 5 3.72 -8.45 -12.05
N ALA A 6 4.91 -8.27 -11.49
CA ALA A 6 6.18 -8.45 -12.16
C ALA A 6 7.08 -9.37 -11.33
N GLU A 7 7.67 -10.36 -11.99
CA GLU A 7 8.69 -11.20 -11.38
C GLU A 7 10.02 -10.42 -11.32
N ARG A 8 10.66 -10.39 -10.16
CA ARG A 8 12.03 -9.91 -9.97
C ARG A 8 12.91 -11.07 -9.54
N GLU A 9 14.22 -10.85 -9.47
CA GLU A 9 15.17 -11.91 -9.11
C GLU A 9 14.85 -12.53 -7.73
N ARG A 10 14.56 -11.69 -6.73
CA ARG A 10 14.42 -12.10 -5.32
C ARG A 10 12.99 -12.07 -4.77
N ASP A 11 12.11 -11.33 -5.42
CA ASP A 11 10.74 -11.09 -4.98
C ASP A 11 9.77 -10.99 -6.17
N TRP A 12 8.49 -10.94 -5.86
CA TRP A 12 7.42 -10.56 -6.76
C TRP A 12 6.99 -9.13 -6.41
N GLU A 13 6.88 -8.24 -7.40
CA GLU A 13 6.33 -6.91 -7.21
C GLU A 13 4.89 -6.87 -7.74
N PHE A 14 3.94 -6.57 -6.87
CA PHE A 14 2.55 -6.36 -7.23
C PHE A 14 2.26 -4.86 -7.28
N CYS A 15 1.36 -4.47 -8.18
CA CYS A 15 0.88 -3.09 -8.30
C CYS A 15 -0.66 -3.09 -8.37
N VAL A 16 -1.28 -2.22 -7.57
CA VAL A 16 -2.71 -1.92 -7.62
C VAL A 16 -2.84 -0.45 -7.97
N ARG A 17 -3.39 -0.15 -9.15
CA ARG A 17 -3.59 1.21 -9.65
C ARG A 17 -5.07 1.55 -9.74
N ASP A 18 -5.44 2.71 -9.23
CA ASP A 18 -6.74 3.34 -9.42
C ASP A 18 -6.64 4.63 -10.23
N ASP A 19 -7.80 5.12 -10.64
CA ASP A 19 -8.04 6.35 -11.39
C ASP A 19 -8.80 7.38 -10.53
N GLY A 20 -8.66 7.30 -9.20
CA GLY A 20 -9.32 8.18 -8.25
C GLY A 20 -8.70 9.57 -8.15
N VAL A 21 -9.00 10.26 -7.04
CA VAL A 21 -8.56 11.65 -6.82
C VAL A 21 -7.05 11.81 -6.60
N GLY A 22 -6.32 10.73 -6.40
CA GLY A 22 -4.90 10.76 -6.04
C GLY A 22 -4.63 11.27 -4.62
N ILE A 23 -3.35 11.25 -4.25
CA ILE A 23 -2.83 11.58 -2.92
C ILE A 23 -1.67 12.54 -3.09
N GLU A 24 -1.65 13.62 -2.31
CA GLU A 24 -0.52 14.53 -2.28
C GLU A 24 0.74 13.86 -1.70
N PRO A 25 1.94 14.10 -2.27
CA PRO A 25 3.20 13.50 -1.77
C PRO A 25 3.44 13.71 -0.27
N ALA A 26 3.00 14.84 0.29
CA ALA A 26 3.09 15.15 1.72
C ALA A 26 2.28 14.21 2.62
N HIS A 27 1.44 13.36 2.05
CA HIS A 27 0.61 12.39 2.77
C HIS A 27 1.09 10.94 2.61
N PHE A 28 2.11 10.65 1.80
CA PHE A 28 2.56 9.27 1.54
C PHE A 28 2.98 8.52 2.80
N ASP A 29 3.66 9.18 3.74
CA ASP A 29 4.01 8.53 5.02
C ASP A 29 2.83 8.41 5.98
N ARG A 30 1.82 9.28 5.83
CA ARG A 30 0.66 9.38 6.72
C ARG A 30 -0.38 8.31 6.42
N ILE A 31 -0.61 7.98 5.15
CA ILE A 31 -1.60 6.98 4.72
C ILE A 31 -1.28 5.55 5.22
N PHE A 32 -0.04 5.30 5.62
CA PHE A 32 0.38 4.02 6.20
C PHE A 32 0.37 4.01 7.74
N LYS A 33 -0.04 5.09 8.39
CA LYS A 33 -0.18 5.17 9.85
C LYS A 33 -1.61 4.79 10.27
N ILE A 34 -1.71 4.10 11.40
CA ILE A 34 -3.01 3.70 11.96
C ILE A 34 -3.86 4.96 12.24
N PHE A 35 -5.14 4.92 11.89
CA PHE A 35 -6.16 5.94 12.21
C PHE A 35 -6.03 7.31 11.51
N GLN A 36 -5.34 7.40 10.37
CA GLN A 36 -5.34 8.64 9.59
C GLN A 36 -6.21 8.52 8.33
N THR A 37 -7.36 9.18 8.34
CA THR A 37 -8.25 9.35 7.18
C THR A 37 -8.06 10.76 6.60
N LEU A 38 -7.98 10.88 5.27
CA LEU A 38 -7.78 12.15 4.57
C LEU A 38 -9.09 12.93 4.31
N ARG A 39 -10.26 12.40 4.75
CA ARG A 39 -11.59 12.95 4.46
C ARG A 39 -12.41 13.13 5.75
N PRO A 40 -13.22 14.21 5.86
CA PRO A 40 -14.23 14.36 6.91
C PRO A 40 -15.32 13.27 6.84
N ARG A 41 -16.02 13.11 7.96
CA ARG A 41 -16.72 11.92 8.46
C ARG A 41 -18.04 11.53 7.77
N ASP A 42 -18.39 12.13 6.64
CA ASP A 42 -19.78 12.08 6.12
C ASP A 42 -20.01 11.14 4.93
N GLU A 43 -19.00 10.39 4.48
CA GLU A 43 -19.15 9.34 3.46
C GLU A 43 -18.51 8.05 3.98
N VAL A 44 -19.34 7.05 4.30
CA VAL A 44 -19.01 5.64 4.61
C VAL A 44 -17.60 5.48 5.22
N GLU A 45 -17.50 5.59 6.55
CA GLU A 45 -16.24 5.52 7.31
C GLU A 45 -15.38 4.29 6.92
N SER A 46 -14.48 4.47 5.97
CA SER A 46 -13.26 3.67 5.89
C SER A 46 -12.45 4.06 7.11
N THR A 47 -12.26 3.12 8.04
CA THR A 47 -11.52 3.31 9.29
C THR A 47 -10.03 3.66 9.09
N GLY A 48 -9.58 3.81 7.84
CA GLY A 48 -8.20 4.11 7.48
C GLY A 48 -7.23 2.95 7.80
N ILE A 49 -7.75 1.78 8.21
CA ILE A 49 -6.91 0.66 8.66
C ILE A 49 -6.32 -0.15 7.50
N GLY A 50 -6.95 -0.13 6.32
CA GLY A 50 -6.62 -1.03 5.21
C GLY A 50 -5.15 -0.97 4.81
N LEU A 51 -4.63 0.23 4.50
CA LEU A 51 -3.24 0.41 4.11
C LEU A 51 -2.26 0.13 5.26
N THR A 52 -2.69 0.31 6.51
CA THR A 52 -1.85 -0.07 7.65
C THR A 52 -1.75 -1.59 7.79
N ILE A 53 -2.85 -2.32 7.58
CA ILE A 53 -2.84 -3.79 7.56
C ILE A 53 -1.95 -4.29 6.42
N VAL A 54 -2.11 -3.72 5.22
CA VAL A 54 -1.26 -4.06 4.05
C VAL A 54 0.21 -3.88 4.39
N LYS A 55 0.60 -2.70 4.94
CA LYS A 55 1.99 -2.44 5.32
C LYS A 55 2.50 -3.46 6.34
N LYS A 56 1.77 -3.68 7.43
CA LYS A 56 2.16 -4.64 8.47
C LYS A 56 2.33 -6.07 7.92
N THR A 57 1.37 -6.53 7.12
CA THR A 57 1.42 -7.87 6.53
C THR A 57 2.61 -8.01 5.58
N VAL A 58 2.82 -7.03 4.70
CA VAL A 58 3.94 -7.07 3.75
C VAL A 58 5.29 -7.04 4.49
N GLU A 59 5.44 -6.16 5.49
CA GLU A 59 6.65 -6.06 6.30
C GLU A 59 6.90 -7.33 7.15
N LEU A 60 5.84 -8.00 7.64
CA LEU A 60 5.94 -9.26 8.38
C LEU A 60 6.57 -10.37 7.53
N TYR A 61 6.30 -10.40 6.23
CA TYR A 61 6.88 -11.35 5.30
C TYR A 61 8.18 -10.85 4.65
N GLY A 62 8.79 -9.78 5.16
CA GLY A 62 10.05 -9.23 4.64
C GLY A 62 9.92 -8.47 3.32
N GLY A 63 8.71 -8.11 2.90
CA GLY A 63 8.45 -7.27 1.75
C GLY A 63 8.51 -5.77 2.08
N ALA A 64 8.29 -4.95 1.07
CA ALA A 64 8.20 -3.49 1.18
C ALA A 64 6.94 -2.96 0.49
N VAL A 65 6.42 -1.81 0.94
CA VAL A 65 5.29 -1.11 0.32
C VAL A 65 5.72 0.29 -0.10
N ARG A 66 5.26 0.74 -1.27
CA ARG A 66 5.43 2.12 -1.77
C ARG A 66 4.16 2.60 -2.46
N VAL A 67 4.02 3.91 -2.58
CA VAL A 67 2.93 4.56 -3.30
C VAL A 67 3.50 5.55 -4.31
N GLU A 68 2.92 5.59 -5.49
CA GLU A 68 3.09 6.66 -6.48
C GLU A 68 1.71 7.25 -6.73
N SER A 69 1.55 8.55 -6.58
CA SER A 69 0.27 9.21 -6.82
C SER A 69 0.47 10.68 -7.15
N GLU A 70 -0.45 11.21 -7.96
CA GLU A 70 -0.53 12.63 -8.28
C GLU A 70 -2.00 13.06 -8.15
N PRO A 71 -2.30 14.21 -7.51
CA PRO A 71 -3.67 14.71 -7.40
C PRO A 71 -4.35 14.79 -8.78
N GLY A 72 -5.55 14.21 -8.88
CA GLY A 72 -6.35 14.16 -10.10
C GLY A 72 -5.95 13.08 -11.11
N ARG A 73 -4.96 12.22 -10.80
CA ARG A 73 -4.49 11.15 -11.69
C ARG A 73 -4.56 9.74 -11.09
N GLY A 74 -5.20 9.58 -9.95
CA GLY A 74 -5.27 8.33 -9.21
C GLY A 74 -4.01 8.01 -8.42
N ALA A 75 -3.97 6.80 -7.88
CA ALA A 75 -2.82 6.28 -7.13
C ALA A 75 -2.41 4.89 -7.62
N ALA A 76 -1.13 4.57 -7.43
CA ALA A 76 -0.56 3.26 -7.66
C ALA A 76 0.16 2.81 -6.39
N PHE A 77 -0.32 1.72 -5.81
CA PHE A 77 0.26 1.09 -4.63
C PHE A 77 1.06 -0.12 -5.07
N PHE A 78 2.31 -0.20 -4.64
CA PHE A 78 3.18 -1.32 -4.94
C PHE A 78 3.59 -2.02 -3.66
N PHE A 79 3.65 -3.34 -3.70
CA PHE A 79 4.19 -4.14 -2.61
C PHE A 79 4.98 -5.33 -3.13
N THR A 80 5.96 -5.77 -2.36
CA THR A 80 6.80 -6.93 -2.70
C THR A 80 6.51 -8.14 -1.82
N VAL A 81 6.69 -9.32 -2.40
CA VAL A 81 6.61 -10.61 -1.71
C VAL A 81 7.86 -11.42 -2.03
N PRO A 82 8.75 -11.71 -1.05
CA PRO A 82 9.95 -12.51 -1.29
C PRO A 82 9.64 -13.90 -1.83
N LYS A 83 10.46 -14.42 -2.75
CA LYS A 83 10.30 -15.78 -3.30
C LYS A 83 10.58 -16.87 -2.26
N GLY A 84 11.49 -16.61 -1.33
CA GLY A 84 11.80 -17.47 -0.20
C GLY A 84 10.94 -17.12 1.02
N LEU A 85 9.62 -17.27 0.89
CA LEU A 85 8.65 -16.90 1.92
C LEU A 85 8.92 -17.72 3.20
N GLN A 86 9.64 -17.13 4.15
CA GLN A 86 9.76 -17.61 5.51
C GLN A 86 9.23 -16.49 6.41
N PRO A 87 8.13 -16.68 7.15
CA PRO A 87 7.79 -15.74 8.21
C PRO A 87 8.99 -15.69 9.17
N ASP A 88 9.45 -14.49 9.49
CA ASP A 88 10.53 -14.30 10.46
C ASP A 88 10.13 -15.00 11.76
N PRO A 89 10.83 -16.08 12.19
CA PRO A 89 10.42 -16.85 13.36
C PRO A 89 10.51 -16.05 14.66
N GLU A 90 11.13 -14.87 14.65
CA GLU A 90 11.42 -14.05 15.83
C GLU A 90 10.59 -12.74 15.93
N ARG A 91 9.58 -12.53 15.07
CA ARG A 91 8.73 -11.32 15.06
C ARG A 91 7.23 -11.55 15.24
#